data_AF-A0A9E4MFS2-F1
#
_entry.id   AF-A0A9E4MFS2-F1
#
_cell.length_a   1.000
_cell.length_b   1.000
_cell.length_c   1.000
_cell.angle_alpha   90.00
_cell.angle_beta   90.00
_cell.angle_gamma   90.00
#
_symmetry.space_group_name_H-M   'P 1'
#
loop_
_entity.id
_entity.type
_entity.pdbx_description
1 polymer ?
#
loop_
_entity_poly.entity_id
_entity_poly.type
_entity_poly.pdbx_seq_one_letter_code
_entity_poly.pdbx_strand_id
1 'polypeptide(L)'
;PPMLPALYNNHKRIVQTGNHVMILIEMVHDARVVRIGGEHAPASERRWMGDSIGWWEGDTLVVDTTNFGEEPGLGSATKDLHVTERFQRLPDGNLLYGFTVEDPSVWETPWSGEYTWRSTPNKV
;
A
#
# COMPACT_ATOMS: atom_id res chain seq x y z
N PRO A 1 0.95 1.53 4.76
CA PRO A 1 -0.27 1.61 3.92
C PRO A 1 -1.47 1.99 4.81
N PRO A 2 -2.52 2.59 4.26
CA PRO A 2 -2.53 3.18 2.91
C PRO A 2 -1.51 4.33 2.84
N MET A 3 -1.19 4.78 1.64
CA MET A 3 -0.49 6.03 1.44
C MET A 3 -1.56 7.13 1.47
N LEU A 4 -1.43 8.10 2.36
CA LEU A 4 -2.33 9.27 2.41
C LEU A 4 -1.58 10.49 1.88
N PRO A 5 -2.29 11.46 1.26
CA PRO A 5 -1.66 12.71 0.85
C PRO A 5 -1.04 13.44 2.05
N ALA A 6 0.26 13.72 1.99
CA ALA A 6 0.95 14.58 2.96
C ALA A 6 1.34 15.92 2.32
N LEU A 7 1.70 16.92 3.13
CA LEU A 7 2.11 18.24 2.61
C LEU A 7 3.56 18.28 2.10
N TYR A 8 4.36 17.24 2.36
CA TYR A 8 5.81 17.24 2.10
C TYR A 8 6.31 15.89 1.54
N ASN A 9 7.33 15.95 0.68
CA ASN A 9 8.16 14.83 0.19
C ASN A 9 7.47 13.54 -0.28
N ASN A 10 6.41 13.69 -1.09
CA ASN A 10 5.59 12.55 -1.52
C ASN A 10 6.00 11.89 -2.82
N HIS A 11 7.23 12.10 -3.32
CA HIS A 11 7.65 11.34 -4.48
C HIS A 11 7.72 9.85 -4.13
N LYS A 12 7.29 9.05 -5.10
CA LYS A 12 7.23 7.60 -5.00
C LYS A 12 7.92 7.02 -6.22
N ARG A 13 8.78 6.05 -6.00
CA ARG A 13 9.37 5.25 -7.07
C ARG A 13 8.81 3.84 -6.98
N ILE A 14 8.16 3.40 -8.05
CA ILE A 14 7.62 2.05 -8.18
C ILE A 14 8.54 1.27 -9.10
N VAL A 15 9.02 0.11 -8.63
CA VAL A 15 9.84 -0.82 -9.41
C VAL A 15 9.17 -2.18 -9.39
N GLN A 16 8.94 -2.75 -10.57
CA GLN A 16 8.32 -4.07 -10.70
C GLN A 16 9.31 -5.07 -11.28
N THR A 17 9.26 -6.29 -10.74
CA THR A 17 9.88 -7.50 -11.29
C THR A 17 8.78 -8.52 -11.61
N GLY A 18 9.15 -9.70 -12.11
CA GLY A 18 8.16 -10.75 -12.41
C GLY A 18 7.37 -11.25 -11.18
N ASN A 19 7.94 -11.11 -9.97
CA ASN A 19 7.36 -11.68 -8.75
C ASN A 19 7.25 -10.67 -7.58
N HIS A 20 7.69 -9.42 -7.75
CA HIS A 20 7.59 -8.39 -6.70
C HIS A 20 7.32 -7.01 -7.28
N VAL A 21 6.66 -6.17 -6.49
CA VAL A 21 6.57 -4.72 -6.69
C VAL A 21 7.18 -4.04 -5.47
N MET A 22 8.13 -3.14 -5.68
CA MET A 22 8.67 -2.27 -4.65
C MET A 22 8.09 -0.87 -4.81
N ILE A 23 7.64 -0.28 -3.71
CA ILE A 23 7.23 1.12 -3.61
C ILE A 23 8.19 1.78 -2.64
N LEU A 24 9.06 2.66 -3.16
CA LEU A 24 9.97 3.48 -2.37
C LEU A 24 9.36 4.86 -2.20
N ILE A 25 9.26 5.34 -0.97
CA ILE A 25 8.77 6.67 -0.63
C ILE A 25 9.96 7.55 -0.26
N GLU A 26 10.03 8.76 -0.81
CA GLU A 26 11.13 9.70 -0.52
C GLU A 26 11.14 10.10 0.97
N MET A 27 9.97 10.48 1.51
CA MET A 27 9.83 10.74 2.93
C MET A 27 10.15 9.47 3.72
N VAL A 28 11.12 9.54 4.63
CA VAL A 28 11.58 8.45 5.51
C VAL A 28 12.39 7.34 4.81
N HIS A 29 12.45 7.31 3.47
CA HIS A 29 13.15 6.28 2.68
C HIS A 29 12.63 4.86 2.92
N ASP A 30 11.34 4.72 3.24
CA ASP A 30 10.73 3.41 3.42
C ASP A 30 10.56 2.71 2.07
N ALA A 31 11.13 1.50 1.98
CA ALA A 31 10.97 0.60 0.84
C ALA A 31 9.97 -0.50 1.22
N ARG A 32 8.75 -0.41 0.68
CA ARG A 32 7.75 -1.47 0.81
C ARG A 32 7.90 -2.45 -0.33
N VAL A 33 8.05 -3.73 0.00
CA VAL A 33 8.09 -4.83 -0.98
C VAL A 33 6.79 -5.61 -0.91
N VAL A 34 6.10 -5.67 -2.05
CA VAL A 34 4.87 -6.44 -2.26
C VAL A 34 5.25 -7.70 -3.04
N ARG A 35 4.94 -8.88 -2.50
CA ARG A 35 5.10 -10.15 -3.22
C ARG A 35 3.92 -10.36 -4.15
N ILE A 36 4.15 -10.80 -5.39
CA ILE A 36 3.07 -11.08 -6.34
C ILE A 36 2.70 -12.57 -6.23
N GLY A 37 1.48 -12.83 -5.78
CA GLY A 37 0.97 -14.17 -5.46
C GLY A 37 1.50 -14.76 -4.16
N GLY A 38 1.07 -15.99 -3.86
CA GLY A 38 1.38 -16.71 -2.62
C GLY A 38 0.42 -16.39 -1.48
N GLU A 39 0.82 -16.74 -0.27
CA GLU A 39 0.03 -16.56 0.96
C GLU A 39 0.73 -15.61 1.93
N HIS A 40 -0.08 -14.98 2.78
CA HIS A 40 0.44 -14.21 3.90
C HIS A 40 1.23 -15.10 4.85
N ALA A 41 2.22 -14.51 5.49
CA ALA A 41 2.89 -15.13 6.62
C ALA A 41 1.87 -15.45 7.74
N PRO A 42 2.16 -16.42 8.63
CA PRO A 42 1.32 -16.69 9.79
C PRO A 42 1.04 -15.41 10.58
N ALA A 43 -0.16 -15.25 11.14
CA ALA A 43 -0.57 -14.03 11.85
C ALA A 43 0.31 -13.66 13.07
N SER A 44 1.13 -14.59 13.56
CA SER A 44 2.16 -14.35 14.58
C SER A 44 3.38 -13.60 14.05
N GLU A 45 3.64 -13.63 12.74
CA GLU A 45 4.75 -12.94 12.08
C GLU A 45 4.31 -11.56 11.62
N ARG A 46 4.50 -10.57 12.50
CA ARG A 46 4.11 -9.18 12.27
C ARG A 46 5.29 -8.34 11.81
N ARG A 47 5.02 -7.39 10.92
CA ARG A 47 6.03 -6.51 10.31
C ARG A 47 5.63 -5.05 10.45
N TRP A 48 6.62 -4.17 10.51
CA TRP A 48 6.42 -2.71 10.63
C TRP A 48 5.43 -2.17 9.59
N MET A 49 5.59 -2.54 8.32
CA MET A 49 4.70 -2.10 7.23
C MET A 49 3.61 -3.12 6.87
N GLY A 50 3.44 -4.16 7.70
CA GLY A 50 2.61 -5.33 7.38
C GLY A 50 3.25 -6.30 6.40
N ASP A 51 2.55 -7.40 6.12
CA ASP A 51 2.88 -8.35 5.06
C ASP A 51 1.97 -8.11 3.86
N SER A 52 2.55 -7.74 2.72
CA SER A 52 1.80 -7.38 1.51
C SER A 52 1.88 -8.47 0.44
N ILE A 53 0.71 -8.92 -0.01
CA ILE A 53 0.54 -9.82 -1.15
C ILE A 53 -0.25 -9.09 -2.23
N GLY A 54 0.20 -9.19 -3.48
CA GLY A 54 -0.48 -8.58 -4.62
C GLY A 54 -0.85 -9.57 -5.71
N TRP A 55 -1.89 -9.24 -6.47
CA TRP A 55 -2.33 -9.96 -7.66
C TRP A 55 -2.90 -8.99 -8.69
N TRP A 56 -2.99 -9.44 -9.94
CA TRP A 56 -3.54 -8.62 -11.03
C TRP A 56 -5.01 -8.96 -11.28
N GLU A 57 -5.85 -7.94 -11.28
CA GLU A 57 -7.22 -7.97 -11.78
C GLU A 57 -7.28 -7.15 -13.07
N GLY A 58 -7.10 -7.82 -14.21
CA GLY A 58 -6.94 -7.13 -15.48
C GLY A 58 -5.67 -6.27 -15.50
N ASP A 59 -5.84 -4.94 -15.61
CA ASP A 59 -4.77 -3.94 -15.62
C ASP A 59 -4.51 -3.30 -14.24
N THR A 60 -5.22 -3.75 -13.22
CA THR A 60 -5.14 -3.20 -11.86
C THR A 60 -4.38 -4.15 -10.95
N LEU A 61 -3.32 -3.67 -10.32
CA LEU A 61 -2.66 -4.39 -9.23
C LEU A 61 -3.47 -4.19 -7.96
N VAL A 62 -3.97 -5.27 -7.39
CA VAL A 62 -4.56 -5.29 -6.05
C VAL A 62 -3.50 -5.73 -5.07
N VAL A 63 -3.43 -5.06 -3.92
CA VAL A 63 -2.50 -5.41 -2.84
C VAL A 63 -3.27 -5.53 -1.54
N ASP A 64 -3.25 -6.73 -0.97
CA ASP A 64 -3.73 -7.02 0.37
C ASP A 64 -2.59 -6.87 1.36
N THR A 65 -2.83 -6.20 2.49
CA THR A 65 -1.84 -6.08 3.57
C THR A 65 -2.46 -6.30 4.93
N THR A 66 -1.87 -7.25 5.65
CA THR A 66 -2.23 -7.64 7.01
C THR A 66 -0.96 -7.68 7.90
N ASN A 67 -1.05 -8.31 9.07
CA ASN A 67 0.09 -8.59 9.96
C ASN A 67 0.94 -7.34 10.29
N PHE A 68 0.29 -6.21 10.53
CA PHE A 68 0.97 -5.02 11.00
C PHE A 68 1.54 -5.24 12.41
N GLY A 69 2.60 -4.50 12.73
CA GLY A 69 3.12 -4.39 14.08
C GLY A 69 2.12 -3.75 15.05
N GLU A 70 2.50 -3.66 16.32
CA GLU A 70 1.65 -3.11 17.39
C GLU A 70 1.20 -1.66 17.12
N GLU A 71 2.05 -0.88 16.46
CA GLU A 71 1.79 0.52 16.11
C GLU A 71 1.93 0.70 14.58
N PRO A 72 0.87 0.45 13.79
CA PRO A 72 0.89 0.73 12.37
C PRO A 72 1.04 2.24 12.10
N GLY A 73 1.63 2.59 10.95
CA GLY A 73 1.82 3.99 10.57
C GLY A 73 0.52 4.78 10.28
N LEU A 74 -0.63 4.10 10.20
CA LEU A 74 -1.93 4.76 10.06
C LEU A 74 -2.44 5.18 11.45
N GLY A 75 -2.64 6.49 11.64
CA GLY A 75 -3.09 7.03 12.92
C GLY A 75 -4.37 6.36 13.45
N SER A 76 -4.37 6.07 14.75
CA SER A 76 -5.43 5.35 15.48
C SER A 76 -5.65 3.89 15.12
N ALA A 77 -5.03 3.38 14.06
CA ALA A 77 -5.11 1.95 13.72
C ALA A 77 -4.35 1.11 14.74
N THR A 78 -4.76 -0.15 14.86
CA THR A 78 -4.17 -1.16 15.72
C THR A 78 -3.48 -2.22 14.87
N LYS A 79 -2.83 -3.18 15.53
CA LYS A 79 -2.27 -4.37 14.88
C LYS A 79 -3.31 -5.18 14.06
N ASP A 80 -4.61 -4.99 14.30
CA ASP A 80 -5.68 -5.69 13.59
C ASP A 80 -6.09 -4.97 12.28
N LEU A 81 -5.34 -3.92 11.90
CA LEU A 81 -5.46 -3.24 10.62
C LEU A 81 -5.32 -4.22 9.44
N HIS A 82 -6.22 -4.06 8.48
CA HIS A 82 -6.18 -4.67 7.17
C HIS A 82 -6.40 -3.58 6.12
N VAL A 83 -5.56 -3.59 5.08
CA VAL A 83 -5.62 -2.60 4.01
C VAL A 83 -5.60 -3.31 2.68
N THR A 84 -6.63 -3.06 1.87
CA THR A 84 -6.67 -3.45 0.46
C THR A 84 -6.41 -2.21 -0.38
N GLU A 85 -5.40 -2.25 -1.25
CA GLU A 85 -5.03 -1.17 -2.15
C GLU A 85 -5.20 -1.59 -3.61
N ARG A 86 -5.51 -0.63 -4.48
CA ARG A 86 -5.69 -0.82 -5.92
C ARG A 86 -4.85 0.21 -6.65
N PHE A 87 -4.00 -0.26 -7.57
CA PHE A 87 -3.12 0.55 -8.38
C PHE A 87 -3.43 0.32 -9.85
N GLN A 88 -4.03 1.30 -10.50
CA GLN A 88 -4.32 1.25 -11.93
C GLN A 88 -3.51 2.30 -12.68
N ARG A 89 -2.76 1.88 -13.70
CA ARG A 89 -2.02 2.81 -14.55
C ARG A 89 -2.96 3.41 -15.59
N LEU A 90 -3.08 4.74 -15.59
CA LEU A 90 -3.93 5.48 -16.49
C LEU A 90 -3.23 5.73 -17.85
N PRO A 91 -3.99 6.01 -18.93
CA PRO A 91 -3.42 6.25 -20.27
C PRO A 91 -2.43 7.44 -20.35
N ASP A 92 -2.59 8.42 -19.46
CA ASP A 92 -1.71 9.59 -19.35
C ASP A 92 -0.42 9.31 -18.56
N GLY A 93 -0.23 8.07 -18.11
CA GLY A 93 0.93 7.63 -17.33
C GLY A 93 0.80 7.86 -15.82
N ASN A 94 -0.25 8.55 -15.35
CA ASN A 94 -0.56 8.67 -13.94
C ASN A 94 -1.02 7.33 -13.35
N LEU A 95 -1.07 7.25 -12.02
CA LEU A 95 -1.57 6.07 -11.31
C LEU A 95 -2.82 6.45 -10.53
N LEU A 96 -3.94 5.80 -10.81
CA LEU A 96 -5.11 5.86 -9.93
C LEU A 96 -4.85 4.95 -8.73
N TYR A 97 -4.81 5.54 -7.55
CA TYR A 97 -4.59 4.83 -6.30
C TYR A 97 -5.89 4.85 -5.49
N GLY A 98 -6.45 3.67 -5.29
CA GLY A 98 -7.58 3.43 -4.41
C GLY A 98 -7.17 2.58 -3.22
N PHE A 99 -7.87 2.71 -2.11
CA PHE A 99 -7.67 1.85 -0.95
C PHE A 99 -8.94 1.71 -0.11
N THR A 100 -9.00 0.62 0.64
CA THR A 100 -9.99 0.34 1.67
C THR A 100 -9.25 -0.03 2.95
N VAL A 101 -9.69 0.54 4.07
CA VAL A 101 -9.14 0.29 5.41
C VAL A 101 -10.20 -0.37 6.27
N GLU A 102 -9.76 -1.41 6.97
CA GLU A 102 -10.56 -2.19 7.92
C GLU A 102 -9.74 -2.31 9.21
N ASP A 103 -10.31 -1.90 10.34
CA ASP A 103 -9.81 -2.24 11.67
C ASP A 103 -11.03 -2.29 12.60
N PRO A 104 -11.57 -3.49 12.86
CA PRO A 104 -12.81 -3.64 13.63
C PRO A 104 -12.64 -3.27 15.11
N SER A 105 -11.40 -3.13 15.59
CA SER A 105 -11.10 -2.66 16.94
C SER A 105 -11.20 -1.13 17.06
N VAL A 106 -11.30 -0.41 15.93
CA VAL A 106 -11.25 1.06 15.87
C VAL A 106 -12.47 1.64 15.14
N TRP A 107 -12.83 1.10 13.98
CA TRP A 107 -13.92 1.61 13.14
C TRP A 107 -15.03 0.58 12.99
N GLU A 108 -16.29 1.02 13.10
CA GLU A 108 -17.47 0.15 12.97
C GLU A 108 -17.65 -0.40 11.55
N THR A 109 -17.25 0.38 10.55
CA THR A 109 -17.34 0.00 9.13
C THR A 109 -16.05 0.34 8.40
N PRO A 110 -15.70 -0.43 7.34
CA PRO A 110 -14.62 -0.06 6.43
C PRO A 110 -14.79 1.33 5.86
N TRP A 111 -13.68 2.02 5.62
CA TRP A 111 -13.66 3.29 4.90
C TRP A 111 -12.69 3.22 3.73
N SER A 112 -12.86 4.09 2.74
CA SER A 112 -12.10 4.04 1.49
C SER A 112 -11.76 5.43 1.00
N GLY A 113 -10.74 5.49 0.14
CA GLY A 113 -10.37 6.71 -0.56
C GLY A 113 -9.77 6.38 -1.92
N GLU A 114 -9.85 7.34 -2.84
CA GLU A 114 -9.28 7.22 -4.17
C GLU A 114 -8.74 8.57 -4.62
N TYR A 115 -7.52 8.58 -5.15
CA TYR A 115 -6.91 9.77 -5.72
C TYR A 115 -5.77 9.42 -6.67
N THR A 116 -5.42 10.36 -7.55
CA THR A 116 -4.38 10.16 -8.56
C THR A 116 -2.99 10.48 -8.02
N TRP A 117 -2.04 9.58 -8.22
CA TRP A 117 -0.62 9.89 -8.14
C TRP A 117 -0.13 10.37 -9.49
N ARG A 118 0.32 11.62 -9.53
CA ARG A 118 0.84 12.23 -10.75
C ARG A 118 2.21 11.67 -11.09
N SER A 119 2.37 11.25 -12.34
CA SER A 119 3.67 10.90 -12.88
C SER A 119 4.53 12.15 -13.05
N THR A 120 5.84 12.00 -12.88
CA THR A 120 6.82 13.07 -13.04
C THR A 120 8.13 12.50 -13.57
N PRO A 121 8.87 13.24 -14.43
CA PRO A 121 10.20 12.84 -14.86
C PRO A 121 11.27 13.06 -13.78
N ASN A 122 10.96 13.79 -12.70
CA ASN A 122 11.88 14.01 -11.59
C ASN A 122 12.22 12.68 -10.92
N LYS A 123 13.50 12.49 -10.62
CA LYS A 123 14.00 11.27 -9.99
C LYS A 123 14.20 11.50 -8.50
N VAL A 124 13.81 10.49 -7.73
CA VAL A 124 14.23 10.24 -6.36
C VAL A 124 15.26 9.13 -6.36
#